data_AF-A0A7M4FXY6-F1
#
_entry.id   AF-A0A7M4FXY6-F1
#
_cell.length_a   1.000
_cell.length_b   1.000
_cell.length_c   1.000
_cell.angle_alpha   90.00
_cell.angle_beta   90.00
_cell.angle_gamma   90.00
#
_symmetry.space_group_name_H-M   'P 1'
#
loop_
_entity.id
_entity.type
_entity.pdbx_description
1 polymer ?
#
loop_
_entity_poly.entity_id
_entity_poly.type
_entity_poly.pdbx_seq_one_letter_code
_entity_poly.pdbx_strand_id
1 'polypeptide(L)'
;MCVFEEGGMCMCPNPVCLFWQGCPRMGGGGDVRVCVSHSARRLVEAAAISRGAAALEQPAPLPAAELRATENLLCASSVIKKKPTSGRGASTGCPKPVSPDSGNEHPPPPPHNDVTSARLLLPRAQQCEKSRGMKKSRCGRADGSGPLRTEVEGCYRLRMPEDFFHFWDFCQELNPDAPAEALVSSVGLKLVGPYDILAGKHKKAKKSTELNFNLHWRFFYDPPEFQTIIVGDSKTQYHMGYFRDMPDDLPVWVGVNEAKKSCVISQVGDNLFAAVKLYLSKKLKEVIEKKKNSVLKDIDEKLTRTAKELGYSLEQKTMKMKQRDKEVVTKTFHGAGLVVPVDKNDVGYRELPETNANLKRICKAIVDAPSDEERLKAFAPIQEMITFVQFANDECDYGMGYELGMDLFCFGSHYFHKVVGQLLPLAYTLLKRNLFAEIIESHLANRSAETPDQLAA
;
A
#
# COMPACT_ATOMS: atom_id res chain seq x y z
N MET A 1 -35.73 -20.91 -37.33
CA MET A 1 -36.33 -22.24 -37.51
C MET A 1 -35.22 -23.22 -37.87
N CYS A 2 -34.64 -23.85 -36.86
CA CYS A 2 -33.82 -25.06 -36.90
C CYS A 2 -33.94 -25.66 -35.50
N VAL A 3 -34.14 -26.98 -35.40
CA VAL A 3 -34.37 -27.69 -34.14
C VAL A 3 -33.07 -28.29 -33.66
N PHE A 4 -32.84 -28.28 -32.34
CA PHE A 4 -31.88 -29.15 -31.68
C PHE A 4 -32.55 -29.75 -30.44
N GLU A 5 -32.69 -31.07 -30.43
CA GLU A 5 -32.80 -31.85 -29.19
C GLU A 5 -31.36 -32.15 -28.73
N GLU A 6 -31.05 -31.88 -27.46
CA GLU A 6 -30.84 -32.93 -26.44
C GLU A 6 -30.52 -32.28 -25.08
N GLY A 7 -30.65 -33.05 -24.00
CA GLY A 7 -30.79 -32.52 -22.64
C GLY A 7 -29.53 -31.90 -22.03
N GLY A 8 -29.74 -30.82 -21.25
CA GLY A 8 -28.72 -30.22 -20.38
C GLY A 8 -29.38 -29.54 -19.18
N MET A 9 -29.51 -30.27 -18.07
CA MET A 9 -30.16 -29.74 -16.87
C MET A 9 -29.15 -28.96 -16.02
N CYS A 10 -29.34 -27.64 -15.89
CA CYS A 10 -28.52 -26.81 -15.03
C CYS A 10 -28.67 -27.19 -13.55
N MET A 11 -27.56 -27.49 -12.89
CA MET A 11 -27.45 -27.67 -11.44
C MET A 11 -26.35 -26.76 -10.90
N CYS A 12 -26.74 -25.74 -10.14
CA CYS A 12 -25.80 -24.91 -9.38
C CYS A 12 -25.36 -25.65 -8.11
N PRO A 13 -24.10 -25.50 -7.69
CA PRO A 13 -23.72 -25.78 -6.32
C PRO A 13 -22.98 -24.59 -5.68
N ASN A 14 -23.63 -23.92 -4.73
CA ASN A 14 -22.92 -23.48 -3.51
C ASN A 14 -23.91 -23.34 -2.32
N PRO A 15 -23.62 -23.89 -1.13
CA PRO A 15 -24.60 -24.00 -0.05
C PRO A 15 -24.33 -23.02 1.12
N VAL A 16 -25.31 -22.18 1.47
CA VAL A 16 -25.34 -21.48 2.78
C VAL A 16 -26.79 -21.35 3.27
N CYS A 17 -26.98 -21.35 4.59
CA CYS A 17 -28.23 -21.13 5.33
C CYS A 17 -29.29 -22.25 5.32
N LEU A 18 -29.17 -23.17 6.28
CA LEU A 18 -30.29 -23.88 6.89
C LEU A 18 -30.55 -23.34 8.31
N PHE A 19 -31.79 -23.52 8.79
CA PHE A 19 -32.37 -23.17 10.12
C PHE A 19 -33.02 -21.79 10.29
N TRP A 20 -34.30 -21.70 9.89
CA TRP A 20 -35.39 -21.56 10.87
C TRP A 20 -36.73 -22.03 10.25
N GLN A 21 -37.39 -23.00 10.91
CA GLN A 21 -38.76 -23.42 10.58
C GLN A 21 -39.73 -22.80 11.58
N GLY A 22 -40.89 -22.29 11.12
CA GLY A 22 -41.93 -21.80 12.02
C GLY A 22 -42.94 -20.88 11.35
N CYS A 23 -43.91 -21.44 10.62
CA CYS A 23 -45.03 -20.69 10.07
C CYS A 23 -46.33 -21.52 10.09
N PRO A 24 -47.44 -20.95 10.59
CA PRO A 24 -48.79 -21.37 10.23
C PRO A 24 -49.57 -20.26 9.49
N ARG A 25 -49.75 -20.49 8.19
CA ARG A 25 -50.80 -20.06 7.25
C ARG A 25 -51.83 -18.97 7.63
N MET A 26 -51.90 -18.00 6.70
CA MET A 26 -53.11 -17.51 5.97
C MET A 26 -54.29 -16.87 6.73
N GLY A 27 -54.49 -15.57 6.47
CA GLY A 27 -55.78 -14.86 6.50
C GLY A 27 -55.65 -13.60 5.64
N GLY A 28 -56.50 -13.43 4.63
CA GLY A 28 -56.33 -12.40 3.59
C GLY A 28 -57.09 -11.09 3.82
N GLY A 29 -57.07 -10.22 2.81
CA GLY A 29 -57.74 -8.91 2.80
C GLY A 29 -56.72 -7.78 2.77
N GLY A 30 -56.70 -7.00 1.68
CA GLY A 30 -55.81 -5.85 1.56
C GLY A 30 -56.45 -4.57 2.07
N ASP A 31 -55.63 -3.61 2.48
CA ASP A 31 -55.80 -2.21 2.09
C ASP A 31 -54.46 -1.47 2.20
N VAL A 32 -54.25 -0.44 1.37
CA VAL A 32 -53.05 0.40 1.46
C VAL A 32 -53.29 1.47 2.52
N ARG A 33 -52.46 1.52 3.58
CA ARG A 33 -52.46 2.69 4.46
C ARG A 33 -51.10 2.99 5.08
N VAL A 34 -50.65 4.22 4.86
CA VAL A 34 -49.47 4.83 5.48
C VAL A 34 -49.82 5.19 6.93
N CYS A 35 -49.00 4.75 7.89
CA CYS A 35 -49.03 5.26 9.27
C CYS A 35 -47.62 5.57 9.78
N VAL A 36 -47.33 6.86 9.90
CA VAL A 36 -46.25 7.38 10.74
C VAL A 36 -46.87 7.77 12.08
N SER A 37 -46.32 7.29 13.21
CA SER A 37 -46.04 8.11 14.41
C SER A 37 -45.63 7.31 15.65
N HIS A 38 -44.69 7.89 16.39
CA HIS A 38 -44.56 7.93 17.85
C HIS A 38 -45.01 6.72 18.72
N SER A 39 -44.07 6.20 19.52
CA SER A 39 -43.98 6.64 20.92
C SER A 39 -42.68 6.23 21.60
N ALA A 40 -42.21 7.06 22.54
CA ALA A 40 -41.06 6.79 23.39
C ALA A 40 -41.48 6.71 24.87
N ARG A 41 -40.62 6.07 25.69
CA ARG A 41 -40.66 6.00 27.17
C ARG A 41 -41.85 5.26 27.80
N ARG A 42 -41.56 4.13 28.45
CA ARG A 42 -41.21 4.05 29.89
C ARG A 42 -41.05 2.57 30.30
N LEU A 43 -40.02 2.26 31.10
CA LEU A 43 -40.21 1.71 32.44
C LEU A 43 -38.86 1.65 33.19
N VAL A 44 -38.95 1.75 34.51
CA VAL A 44 -37.86 1.74 35.50
C VAL A 44 -38.32 0.79 36.60
N GLU A 45 -37.45 -0.13 37.04
CA GLU A 45 -37.35 -0.70 38.41
C GLU A 45 -36.25 -1.79 38.41
N ALA A 46 -35.22 -1.67 39.28
CA ALA A 46 -35.04 -2.38 40.57
C ALA A 46 -34.35 -3.78 40.40
N ALA A 47 -33.54 -4.33 41.33
CA ALA A 47 -33.15 -3.93 42.69
C ALA A 47 -31.73 -4.43 43.09
N ALA A 48 -31.10 -3.67 44.00
CA ALA A 48 -30.44 -4.05 45.27
C ALA A 48 -29.61 -5.36 45.50
N ILE A 49 -28.33 -5.16 45.85
CA ILE A 49 -27.60 -5.58 47.09
C ILE A 49 -27.70 -7.05 47.60
N SER A 50 -26.56 -7.75 47.65
CA SER A 50 -26.03 -8.46 48.85
C SER A 50 -24.56 -8.86 48.69
N ARG A 51 -23.67 -8.38 49.58
CA ARG A 51 -23.06 -9.06 50.76
C ARG A 51 -21.90 -10.03 50.43
N GLY A 52 -20.75 -9.80 51.06
CA GLY A 52 -19.59 -10.68 50.99
C GLY A 52 -19.37 -11.52 52.26
N ALA A 53 -18.49 -12.52 52.15
CA ALA A 53 -17.85 -13.29 53.22
C ALA A 53 -16.43 -13.69 52.75
N ALA A 54 -15.56 -14.17 53.65
CA ALA A 54 -14.12 -14.01 53.52
C ALA A 54 -13.25 -15.30 53.44
N ALA A 55 -11.98 -15.07 53.05
CA ALA A 55 -10.75 -15.72 53.54
C ALA A 55 -10.02 -16.81 52.71
N LEU A 56 -8.72 -16.52 52.47
CA LEU A 56 -7.51 -17.38 52.43
C LEU A 56 -7.35 -18.52 51.39
N GLU A 57 -6.43 -18.32 50.43
CA GLU A 57 -5.09 -18.99 50.36
C GLU A 57 -4.21 -18.39 49.21
N GLN A 58 -2.91 -18.70 49.17
CA GLN A 58 -1.90 -18.30 48.15
C GLN A 58 -1.31 -19.55 47.45
N PRO A 59 -0.48 -19.49 46.37
CA PRO A 59 0.03 -18.34 45.59
C PRO A 59 -0.13 -18.44 44.04
N ALA A 60 0.23 -17.34 43.34
CA ALA A 60 0.70 -17.14 41.94
C ALA A 60 0.57 -18.29 40.88
N PRO A 61 0.19 -17.99 39.61
CA PRO A 61 0.83 -16.95 38.80
C PRO A 61 -0.07 -16.03 37.93
N LEU A 62 0.56 -14.93 37.48
CA LEU A 62 0.23 -13.99 36.38
C LEU A 62 -1.09 -14.17 35.61
N PRO A 63 -2.01 -13.19 35.64
CA PRO A 63 -3.12 -13.11 34.69
C PRO A 63 -2.71 -12.36 33.41
N ALA A 64 -3.09 -12.91 32.26
CA ALA A 64 -3.29 -12.10 31.05
C ALA A 64 -4.55 -11.23 31.26
N ALA A 65 -4.40 -9.91 31.18
CA ALA A 65 -5.50 -8.97 31.33
C ALA A 65 -5.31 -7.79 30.39
N GLU A 66 -6.03 -7.78 29.27
CA GLU A 66 -6.63 -6.58 28.64
C GLU A 66 -7.42 -6.95 27.38
N LEU A 67 -8.68 -7.34 27.59
CA LEU A 67 -9.67 -7.45 26.51
C LEU A 67 -11.08 -7.17 27.06
N ARG A 68 -11.28 -5.97 27.61
CA ARG A 68 -12.59 -5.39 28.01
C ARG A 68 -12.49 -3.90 28.39
N ALA A 69 -12.04 -3.06 27.46
CA ALA A 69 -11.97 -1.60 27.67
C ALA A 69 -12.16 -0.76 26.38
N THR A 70 -12.99 -1.22 25.43
CA THR A 70 -13.14 -0.55 24.12
C THR A 70 -14.57 -0.32 23.62
N GLU A 71 -15.61 -0.71 24.37
CA GLU A 71 -17.01 -0.62 23.91
C GLU A 71 -17.81 0.61 24.39
N ASN A 72 -17.28 1.46 25.29
CA ASN A 72 -18.05 2.55 25.93
C ASN A 72 -17.41 3.95 25.81
N LEU A 73 -16.84 4.32 24.66
CA LEU A 73 -16.22 5.65 24.48
C LEU A 73 -16.49 6.35 23.12
N LEU A 74 -17.67 6.16 22.53
CA LEU A 74 -18.17 6.98 21.40
C LEU A 74 -19.65 7.35 21.55
N CYS A 75 -19.98 8.18 22.55
CA CYS A 75 -21.27 8.89 22.62
C CYS A 75 -21.23 10.14 23.52
N ALA A 76 -20.67 11.25 23.02
CA ALA A 76 -21.01 12.61 23.48
C ALA A 76 -20.45 13.67 22.52
N SER A 77 -21.32 14.32 21.73
CA SER A 77 -20.94 15.50 20.94
C SER A 77 -21.42 16.79 21.62
N SER A 78 -20.58 17.83 21.50
CA SER A 78 -20.93 19.27 21.44
C SER A 78 -21.81 19.89 22.54
N VAL A 79 -21.20 20.74 23.38
CA VAL A 79 -21.78 22.04 23.79
C VAL A 79 -20.69 23.13 23.77
N ILE A 80 -20.74 24.02 22.77
CA ILE A 80 -19.92 25.25 22.75
C ILE A 80 -20.68 26.36 23.47
N LYS A 81 -20.03 27.06 24.41
CA LYS A 81 -20.54 28.32 25.00
C LYS A 81 -19.60 29.48 24.68
N LYS A 82 -20.02 30.37 23.76
CA LYS A 82 -19.47 31.73 23.61
C LYS A 82 -20.15 32.70 24.57
N LYS A 83 -19.40 33.63 25.19
CA LYS A 83 -19.84 34.97 25.65
C LYS A 83 -18.62 35.92 25.80
N PRO A 84 -18.77 37.26 25.87
CA PRO A 84 -17.94 38.14 25.03
C PRO A 84 -17.30 39.39 25.68
N THR A 85 -16.37 39.99 24.91
CA THR A 85 -16.05 41.45 24.76
C THR A 85 -15.43 42.32 25.87
N SER A 86 -14.54 43.22 25.38
CA SER A 86 -14.00 44.52 25.90
C SER A 86 -12.56 44.45 26.45
N GLY A 87 -11.62 45.38 26.21
CA GLY A 87 -11.50 46.60 25.35
C GLY A 87 -10.01 47.05 25.29
N ARG A 88 -9.55 48.24 24.84
CA ARG A 88 -10.17 49.40 24.13
C ARG A 88 -9.05 50.39 23.65
N GLY A 89 -9.02 50.82 22.37
CA GLY A 89 -8.26 52.01 21.89
C GLY A 89 -6.82 51.78 21.35
N ALA A 90 -6.25 52.66 20.50
CA ALA A 90 -6.81 53.81 19.76
C ALA A 90 -5.93 54.26 18.57
N SER A 91 -6.55 54.71 17.46
CA SER A 91 -6.22 55.81 16.52
C SER A 91 -4.75 56.31 16.34
N THR A 92 -4.23 56.69 15.17
CA THR A 92 -4.73 57.43 13.98
C THR A 92 -3.85 57.06 12.73
N GLY A 93 -4.09 57.43 11.47
CA GLY A 93 -5.19 58.14 10.78
C GLY A 93 -4.85 58.31 9.28
N CYS A 94 -5.85 58.58 8.42
CA CYS A 94 -5.67 58.91 7.00
C CYS A 94 -6.40 60.22 6.66
N PRO A 95 -6.02 60.87 5.54
CA PRO A 95 -7.02 61.44 4.64
C PRO A 95 -6.83 61.06 3.16
N LYS A 96 -7.96 61.03 2.43
CA LYS A 96 -8.10 60.96 0.96
C LYS A 96 -8.54 62.36 0.42
N PRO A 97 -9.07 62.53 -0.80
CA PRO A 97 -8.42 62.44 -2.13
C PRO A 97 -8.70 63.68 -3.03
N VAL A 98 -7.97 63.85 -4.15
CA VAL A 98 -8.43 64.68 -5.31
C VAL A 98 -7.91 64.08 -6.63
N SER A 99 -8.65 64.27 -7.73
CA SER A 99 -8.32 64.00 -9.15
C SER A 99 -8.95 65.14 -9.99
N PRO A 100 -8.84 65.23 -11.34
CA PRO A 100 -8.00 64.51 -12.32
C PRO A 100 -7.23 65.47 -13.29
N ASP A 101 -6.47 64.94 -14.28
CA ASP A 101 -6.51 65.45 -15.67
C ASP A 101 -5.95 64.38 -16.67
N SER A 102 -5.87 64.73 -17.95
CA SER A 102 -6.07 63.89 -19.14
C SER A 102 -4.82 63.64 -20.01
N GLY A 103 -4.92 62.66 -20.92
CA GLY A 103 -3.92 62.37 -21.95
C GLY A 103 -4.31 61.18 -22.84
N ASN A 104 -4.68 61.45 -24.10
CA ASN A 104 -5.00 60.43 -25.12
C ASN A 104 -3.75 59.85 -25.77
N GLU A 105 -3.79 58.57 -26.19
CA GLU A 105 -3.72 58.17 -27.62
C GLU A 105 -3.86 56.64 -27.80
N HIS A 106 -4.46 56.22 -28.93
CA HIS A 106 -4.75 54.82 -29.30
C HIS A 106 -4.25 54.55 -30.74
N PRO A 107 -3.68 53.36 -31.02
CA PRO A 107 -3.66 52.77 -32.36
C PRO A 107 -4.73 51.66 -32.54
N PRO A 108 -5.13 51.32 -33.78
CA PRO A 108 -6.39 50.61 -34.08
C PRO A 108 -6.31 49.07 -34.16
N PRO A 109 -7.45 48.35 -34.11
CA PRO A 109 -7.54 46.89 -34.22
C PRO A 109 -7.62 46.37 -35.68
N PRO A 110 -7.25 45.10 -35.93
CA PRO A 110 -7.47 44.41 -37.22
C PRO A 110 -8.92 43.92 -37.38
N PRO A 111 -9.36 43.60 -38.63
CA PRO A 111 -10.78 43.41 -38.95
C PRO A 111 -11.35 42.01 -38.67
N HIS A 112 -12.67 41.97 -38.45
CA HIS A 112 -13.49 40.75 -38.46
C HIS A 112 -13.71 40.21 -39.88
N ASN A 113 -13.98 38.91 -40.00
CA ASN A 113 -14.72 38.31 -41.12
C ASN A 113 -15.52 37.09 -40.67
N ASP A 114 -16.51 36.72 -41.48
CA ASP A 114 -17.75 36.07 -41.03
C ASP A 114 -17.75 34.55 -40.76
N VAL A 115 -18.83 34.15 -40.08
CA VAL A 115 -19.22 32.76 -39.76
C VAL A 115 -19.60 31.96 -41.01
N THR A 116 -19.24 30.67 -41.06
CA THR A 116 -20.05 29.67 -41.79
C THR A 116 -19.85 28.25 -41.28
N SER A 117 -20.90 27.43 -41.35
CA SER A 117 -20.94 26.07 -40.78
C SER A 117 -20.12 25.04 -41.57
N ALA A 118 -19.40 24.17 -40.86
CA ALA A 118 -19.06 22.83 -41.38
C ALA A 118 -18.97 21.79 -40.25
N ARG A 119 -19.92 20.85 -40.28
CA ARG A 119 -19.89 19.54 -39.62
C ARG A 119 -18.81 18.69 -40.33
N LEU A 120 -18.06 17.82 -39.63
CA LEU A 120 -17.64 16.45 -40.03
C LEU A 120 -16.36 15.92 -39.33
N LEU A 121 -16.52 14.76 -38.68
CA LEU A 121 -15.63 13.59 -38.62
C LEU A 121 -14.24 13.61 -37.93
N LEU A 122 -14.11 12.64 -37.02
CA LEU A 122 -12.87 11.97 -36.59
C LEU A 122 -12.06 11.41 -37.78
N PRO A 123 -10.72 11.52 -37.79
CA PRO A 123 -9.87 10.68 -38.63
C PRO A 123 -9.76 9.26 -38.07
N ARG A 124 -10.04 8.26 -38.91
CA ARG A 124 -9.79 6.84 -38.63
C ARG A 124 -8.34 6.46 -39.00
N ALA A 125 -7.89 5.33 -38.48
CA ALA A 125 -6.56 4.75 -38.71
C ALA A 125 -6.13 4.63 -40.19
N GLN A 126 -4.83 4.78 -40.44
CA GLN A 126 -4.16 4.31 -41.66
C GLN A 126 -3.21 3.16 -41.34
N GLN A 127 -3.23 2.11 -42.17
CA GLN A 127 -2.35 0.95 -42.07
C GLN A 127 -1.15 1.06 -43.02
N CYS A 128 0.02 0.77 -42.47
CA CYS A 128 1.07 -0.10 -43.02
C CYS A 128 1.49 0.04 -44.51
N GLU A 129 2.72 0.51 -44.71
CA GLU A 129 3.58 0.03 -45.81
C GLU A 129 4.63 -0.97 -45.29
N LYS A 130 5.03 -1.90 -46.15
CA LYS A 130 6.00 -2.97 -45.85
C LYS A 130 7.35 -2.66 -46.48
N SER A 131 8.44 -2.87 -45.74
CA SER A 131 9.74 -3.21 -46.34
C SER A 131 10.32 -4.45 -45.65
N ARG A 132 11.10 -5.23 -46.41
CA ARG A 132 11.44 -6.62 -46.10
C ARG A 132 12.88 -6.75 -45.56
N GLY A 133 13.09 -7.72 -44.66
CA GLY A 133 14.32 -8.50 -44.64
C GLY A 133 15.17 -8.43 -43.37
N MET A 134 14.85 -9.26 -42.38
CA MET A 134 15.81 -9.70 -41.37
C MET A 134 15.81 -11.23 -41.31
N LYS A 135 17.00 -11.85 -41.33
CA LYS A 135 17.15 -13.32 -41.41
C LYS A 135 16.69 -13.98 -40.11
N LYS A 136 16.05 -15.15 -40.23
CA LYS A 136 15.73 -16.04 -39.10
C LYS A 136 17.01 -16.40 -38.33
N SER A 137 17.18 -15.85 -37.13
CA SER A 137 17.97 -16.48 -36.07
C SER A 137 17.03 -17.35 -35.24
N ARG A 138 17.43 -18.60 -34.99
CA ARG A 138 16.58 -19.64 -34.40
C ARG A 138 17.15 -20.05 -33.05
N CYS A 139 16.55 -19.57 -31.97
CA CYS A 139 16.74 -20.16 -30.64
C CYS A 139 15.42 -20.11 -29.87
N GLY A 140 14.55 -21.10 -30.14
CA GLY A 140 13.48 -21.42 -29.20
C GLY A 140 14.06 -22.30 -28.10
N ARG A 141 14.10 -21.81 -26.87
CA ARG A 141 13.98 -22.68 -25.70
C ARG A 141 12.49 -22.72 -25.33
N ALA A 142 11.97 -23.91 -25.07
CA ALA A 142 10.56 -24.13 -24.83
C ALA A 142 10.13 -23.55 -23.48
N ASP A 143 8.99 -22.87 -23.46
CA ASP A 143 7.76 -23.09 -22.64
C ASP A 143 7.84 -23.78 -21.26
N GLY A 144 9.00 -23.80 -20.60
CA GLY A 144 9.18 -24.44 -19.28
C GLY A 144 8.84 -23.53 -18.10
N SER A 145 8.78 -22.22 -18.33
CA SER A 145 8.47 -21.21 -17.30
C SER A 145 6.98 -20.95 -17.11
N GLY A 146 6.12 -21.32 -18.08
CA GLY A 146 4.69 -21.02 -18.06
C GLY A 146 3.97 -21.51 -16.78
N PRO A 147 4.00 -22.82 -16.46
CA PRO A 147 3.32 -23.35 -15.28
C PRO A 147 3.82 -22.76 -13.96
N LEU A 148 5.14 -22.58 -13.81
CA LEU A 148 5.74 -22.01 -12.60
C LEU A 148 5.48 -20.51 -12.47
N ARG A 149 5.41 -19.76 -13.58
CA ARG A 149 4.96 -18.36 -13.58
C ARG A 149 3.53 -18.26 -13.07
N THR A 150 2.61 -19.04 -13.63
CA THR A 150 1.20 -19.04 -13.19
C THR A 150 1.07 -19.47 -11.72
N GLU A 151 1.91 -20.38 -11.23
CA GLU A 151 1.93 -20.77 -9.81
C GLU A 151 2.39 -19.61 -8.90
N VAL A 152 3.51 -18.94 -9.23
CA VAL A 152 4.02 -17.76 -8.49
C VAL A 152 3.01 -16.61 -8.49
N GLU A 153 2.52 -16.23 -9.67
CA GLU A 153 1.58 -15.12 -9.84
C GLU A 153 0.22 -15.43 -9.21
N GLY A 154 -0.21 -16.70 -9.20
CA GLY A 154 -1.43 -17.16 -8.53
C GLY A 154 -1.35 -17.09 -7.00
N CYS A 155 -0.23 -17.54 -6.42
CA CYS A 155 -0.02 -17.49 -4.95
C CYS A 155 0.03 -16.06 -4.40
N TYR A 156 0.67 -15.13 -5.12
CA TYR A 156 0.79 -13.73 -4.70
C TYR A 156 -0.28 -12.79 -5.25
N ARG A 157 -1.08 -13.23 -6.24
CA ARG A 157 -2.02 -12.39 -7.01
C ARG A 157 -1.37 -11.14 -7.62
N LEU A 158 -0.08 -11.23 -7.95
CA LEU A 158 0.76 -10.15 -8.47
C LEU A 158 1.60 -10.66 -9.65
N ARG A 159 1.62 -9.90 -10.74
CA ARG A 159 2.38 -10.25 -11.95
C ARG A 159 3.88 -10.04 -11.77
N MET A 160 4.70 -10.99 -12.21
CA MET A 160 6.16 -10.92 -12.07
C MET A 160 6.81 -10.37 -13.35
N PRO A 161 7.79 -9.46 -13.24
CA PRO A 161 8.52 -8.96 -14.41
C PRO A 161 9.50 -10.01 -14.95
N GLU A 162 9.98 -9.85 -16.19
CA GLU A 162 10.87 -10.83 -16.82
C GLU A 162 12.24 -10.95 -16.10
N ASP A 163 12.73 -9.88 -15.46
CA ASP A 163 14.01 -9.91 -14.75
C ASP A 163 13.96 -10.83 -13.52
N PHE A 164 12.79 -11.04 -12.91
CA PHE A 164 12.60 -12.02 -11.83
C PHE A 164 12.97 -13.44 -12.29
N PHE A 165 12.45 -13.87 -13.44
CA PHE A 165 12.68 -15.20 -13.99
C PHE A 165 14.10 -15.34 -14.57
N HIS A 166 14.58 -14.34 -15.31
CA HIS A 166 15.96 -14.37 -15.81
C HIS A 166 17.00 -14.32 -14.68
N PHE A 167 16.71 -13.68 -13.54
CA PHE A 167 17.58 -13.71 -12.37
C PHE A 167 17.55 -15.05 -11.64
N TRP A 168 16.42 -15.78 -11.67
CA TRP A 168 16.37 -17.19 -11.25
C TRP A 168 17.29 -18.06 -12.11
N ASP A 169 17.17 -17.96 -13.44
CA ASP A 169 17.99 -18.73 -14.38
C ASP A 169 19.49 -18.43 -14.18
N PHE A 170 19.85 -17.16 -13.97
CA PHE A 170 21.21 -16.74 -13.62
C PHE A 170 21.72 -17.41 -12.33
N CYS A 171 20.87 -17.51 -11.29
CA CYS A 171 21.20 -18.21 -10.05
C CYS A 171 21.24 -19.73 -10.21
N GLN A 172 20.42 -20.33 -11.08
CA GLN A 172 20.50 -21.75 -11.44
C GLN A 172 21.84 -22.10 -12.09
N GLU A 173 22.37 -21.23 -12.96
CA GLU A 173 23.71 -21.42 -13.54
C GLU A 173 24.86 -21.24 -12.54
N LEU A 174 24.62 -20.58 -11.39
CA LEU A 174 25.63 -20.42 -10.33
C LEU A 174 25.59 -21.58 -9.33
N ASN A 175 24.40 -22.08 -9.01
CA ASN A 175 24.19 -23.23 -8.14
C ASN A 175 22.93 -24.00 -8.58
N PRO A 176 23.08 -25.04 -9.43
CA PRO A 176 21.93 -25.82 -9.92
C PRO A 176 21.14 -26.53 -8.82
N ASP A 177 21.82 -26.97 -7.75
CA ASP A 177 21.23 -27.78 -6.68
C ASP A 177 20.42 -26.93 -5.68
N ALA A 178 20.86 -25.69 -5.44
CA ALA A 178 20.17 -24.74 -4.56
C ALA A 178 20.24 -23.29 -5.09
N PRO A 179 19.48 -22.96 -6.15
CA PRO A 179 19.55 -21.65 -6.82
C PRO A 179 19.22 -20.48 -5.88
N ALA A 180 18.26 -20.69 -4.97
CA ALA A 180 17.87 -19.66 -3.99
C ALA A 180 19.01 -19.27 -3.02
N GLU A 181 19.98 -20.16 -2.81
CA GLU A 181 21.12 -19.97 -1.92
C GLU A 181 22.41 -19.61 -2.68
N ALA A 182 22.36 -19.46 -4.02
CA ALA A 182 23.53 -19.31 -4.90
C ALA A 182 24.45 -18.13 -4.56
N LEU A 183 23.91 -17.09 -3.92
CA LEU A 183 24.63 -15.87 -3.55
C LEU A 183 24.96 -15.77 -2.04
N VAL A 184 24.63 -16.78 -1.24
CA VAL A 184 24.73 -16.71 0.24
C VAL A 184 26.18 -16.75 0.71
N SER A 185 26.99 -17.71 0.22
CA SER A 185 28.38 -17.90 0.68
C SER A 185 29.33 -16.78 0.23
N SER A 186 29.03 -16.15 -0.90
CA SER A 186 29.84 -15.09 -1.53
C SER A 186 29.31 -13.69 -1.20
N VAL A 187 28.07 -13.41 -1.63
CA VAL A 187 27.44 -12.10 -1.54
C VAL A 187 26.70 -11.90 -0.21
N GLY A 188 26.32 -12.97 0.49
CA GLY A 188 25.52 -12.87 1.72
C GLY A 188 24.07 -12.48 1.43
N LEU A 189 23.58 -12.78 0.23
CA LEU A 189 22.20 -12.56 -0.20
C LEU A 189 21.53 -13.90 -0.48
N LYS A 190 20.26 -14.02 -0.09
CA LYS A 190 19.40 -15.19 -0.29
C LYS A 190 18.13 -14.77 -1.03
N LEU A 191 17.75 -15.52 -2.05
CA LEU A 191 16.49 -15.31 -2.77
C LEU A 191 15.35 -15.95 -1.97
N VAL A 192 14.24 -15.22 -1.81
CA VAL A 192 13.12 -15.60 -0.93
C VAL A 192 11.76 -15.16 -1.50
N GLY A 193 10.67 -15.46 -0.79
CA GLY A 193 9.32 -14.97 -1.11
C GLY A 193 8.79 -15.63 -2.38
N PRO A 194 8.52 -14.88 -3.47
CA PRO A 194 8.22 -15.47 -4.78
C PRO A 194 9.24 -16.52 -5.26
N TYR A 195 10.53 -16.39 -4.88
CA TYR A 195 11.54 -17.40 -5.19
C TYR A 195 11.42 -18.70 -4.38
N ASP A 196 10.79 -18.66 -3.20
CA ASP A 196 10.56 -19.86 -2.39
C ASP A 196 9.50 -20.78 -3.06
N ILE A 197 8.63 -20.21 -3.89
CA ILE A 197 7.69 -20.93 -4.76
C ILE A 197 8.43 -21.58 -5.94
N LEU A 198 9.34 -20.87 -6.61
CA LEU A 198 10.20 -21.44 -7.67
C LEU A 198 11.12 -22.56 -7.13
N ALA A 199 11.58 -22.43 -5.89
CA ALA A 199 12.30 -23.48 -5.16
C ALA A 199 11.39 -24.63 -4.64
N GLY A 200 10.08 -24.55 -4.84
CA GLY A 200 9.10 -25.56 -4.42
C GLY A 200 8.98 -25.74 -2.90
N LYS A 201 9.37 -24.74 -2.09
CA LYS A 201 9.33 -24.83 -0.62
C LYS A 201 7.89 -24.88 -0.09
N HIS A 202 6.97 -24.12 -0.70
CA HIS A 202 5.55 -24.11 -0.35
C HIS A 202 4.87 -25.48 -0.46
N LYS A 203 5.32 -26.34 -1.38
CA LYS A 203 4.82 -27.72 -1.55
C LYS A 203 5.17 -28.64 -0.37
N LYS A 204 6.12 -28.24 0.50
CA LYS A 204 6.55 -28.99 1.69
C LYS A 204 5.90 -28.48 2.99
N ALA A 205 5.33 -27.27 2.98
CA ALA A 205 4.64 -26.72 4.13
C ALA A 205 3.36 -27.54 4.42
N LYS A 206 3.07 -27.78 5.71
CA LYS A 206 1.87 -28.51 6.12
C LYS A 206 0.62 -27.68 5.79
N LYS A 207 -0.41 -28.32 5.23
CA LYS A 207 -1.72 -27.72 4.86
C LYS A 207 -2.58 -27.26 6.07
N SER A 208 -1.99 -26.95 7.23
CA SER A 208 -2.76 -26.74 8.47
C SER A 208 -3.46 -25.39 8.59
N THR A 209 -3.14 -24.43 7.72
CA THR A 209 -3.81 -23.13 7.62
C THR A 209 -3.67 -22.59 6.19
N GLU A 210 -4.57 -21.73 5.75
CA GLU A 210 -4.41 -20.99 4.48
C GLU A 210 -3.21 -20.04 4.60
N LEU A 211 -2.09 -20.40 3.98
CA LEU A 211 -0.85 -19.61 3.99
C LEU A 211 -1.06 -18.31 3.22
N ASN A 212 -1.01 -17.18 3.94
CA ASN A 212 -1.11 -15.87 3.33
C ASN A 212 0.25 -15.44 2.78
N PHE A 213 0.55 -15.83 1.54
CA PHE A 213 1.81 -15.49 0.86
C PHE A 213 2.14 -14.00 0.87
N ASN A 214 1.14 -13.11 0.96
CA ASN A 214 1.40 -11.67 1.06
C ASN A 214 2.12 -11.25 2.34
N LEU A 215 2.11 -12.08 3.38
CA LEU A 215 2.85 -11.89 4.62
C LEU A 215 4.18 -12.66 4.65
N HIS A 216 4.38 -13.62 3.74
CA HIS A 216 5.62 -14.37 3.62
C HIS A 216 6.76 -13.46 3.14
N TRP A 217 7.77 -13.31 4.01
CA TRP A 217 8.88 -12.35 3.92
C TRP A 217 8.49 -10.87 3.94
N ARG A 218 7.29 -10.53 4.43
CA ARG A 218 6.91 -9.13 4.71
C ARG A 218 7.53 -8.67 6.02
N PHE A 219 8.47 -7.74 5.96
CA PHE A 219 9.07 -7.12 7.14
C PHE A 219 8.16 -6.05 7.75
N PHE A 220 8.44 -5.69 9.00
CA PHE A 220 7.63 -4.78 9.82
C PHE A 220 7.29 -3.44 9.13
N TYR A 221 8.20 -2.89 8.33
CA TYR A 221 8.02 -1.61 7.63
C TYR A 221 7.65 -1.74 6.15
N ASP A 222 7.40 -2.95 5.64
CA ASP A 222 7.07 -3.18 4.23
C ASP A 222 5.61 -2.78 3.95
N PRO A 223 5.37 -1.66 3.24
CA PRO A 223 4.02 -1.29 2.85
C PRO A 223 3.50 -2.25 1.76
N PRO A 224 2.19 -2.33 1.50
CA PRO A 224 1.61 -3.27 0.52
C PRO A 224 2.25 -3.22 -0.88
N GLU A 225 2.69 -2.05 -1.31
CA GLU A 225 3.40 -1.76 -2.56
C GLU A 225 4.72 -2.54 -2.68
N PHE A 226 5.34 -2.86 -1.54
CA PHE A 226 6.65 -3.49 -1.45
C PHE A 226 6.51 -5.00 -1.24
N GLN A 227 7.17 -5.76 -2.11
CA GLN A 227 7.18 -7.22 -2.14
C GLN A 227 8.63 -7.72 -2.06
N THR A 228 9.03 -8.22 -0.89
CA THR A 228 10.37 -8.77 -0.66
C THR A 228 10.67 -9.98 -1.54
N ILE A 229 11.89 -9.99 -2.11
CA ILE A 229 12.41 -11.01 -3.03
C ILE A 229 13.82 -11.46 -2.67
N ILE A 230 14.60 -10.65 -1.96
CA ILE A 230 15.97 -10.99 -1.51
C ILE A 230 16.15 -10.53 -0.06
N VAL A 231 16.82 -11.33 0.78
CA VAL A 231 17.27 -10.95 2.13
C VAL A 231 18.78 -11.01 2.25
N GLY A 232 19.34 -10.19 3.14
CA GLY A 232 20.76 -10.10 3.45
C GLY A 232 21.05 -10.16 4.95
N ASP A 233 21.70 -9.15 5.51
CA ASP A 233 22.09 -9.12 6.93
C ASP A 233 20.87 -9.13 7.88
N SER A 234 20.69 -10.23 8.60
CA SER A 234 19.63 -10.42 9.60
C SER A 234 19.80 -9.55 10.85
N LYS A 235 21.00 -9.00 11.10
CA LYS A 235 21.23 -8.05 12.20
C LYS A 235 20.56 -6.71 11.96
N THR A 236 20.52 -6.23 10.72
CA THR A 236 19.83 -4.99 10.34
C THR A 236 18.46 -5.25 9.69
N GLN A 237 18.14 -6.53 9.41
CA GLN A 237 17.03 -6.94 8.54
C GLN A 237 17.12 -6.25 7.17
N TYR A 238 18.32 -6.26 6.58
CA TYR A 238 18.55 -5.81 5.21
C TYR A 238 17.81 -6.73 4.24
N HIS A 239 17.01 -6.16 3.35
CA HIS A 239 16.30 -6.91 2.32
C HIS A 239 16.00 -6.02 1.10
N MET A 240 15.71 -6.66 -0.03
CA MET A 240 15.32 -6.04 -1.28
C MET A 240 13.93 -6.51 -1.70
N GLY A 241 13.15 -5.62 -2.29
CA GLY A 241 11.79 -5.91 -2.76
C GLY A 241 11.42 -5.14 -4.02
N TYR A 242 10.53 -5.70 -4.82
CA TYR A 242 9.87 -4.96 -5.90
C TYR A 242 8.88 -3.95 -5.30
N PHE A 243 8.85 -2.72 -5.83
CA PHE A 243 7.87 -1.71 -5.46
C PHE A 243 6.87 -1.50 -6.60
N ARG A 244 5.57 -1.46 -6.27
CA ARG A 244 4.45 -1.35 -7.23
C ARG A 244 3.48 -0.27 -6.78
N ASP A 245 3.22 0.74 -7.62
CA ASP A 245 2.19 1.75 -7.33
C ASP A 245 0.76 1.22 -7.46
N MET A 246 0.55 0.16 -8.26
CA MET A 246 -0.72 -0.55 -8.47
C MET A 246 -0.48 -2.07 -8.41
N PRO A 247 -1.40 -2.88 -7.87
CA PRO A 247 -1.24 -4.34 -7.82
C PRO A 247 -1.28 -5.00 -9.20
N ASP A 248 -2.04 -4.45 -10.15
CA ASP A 248 -2.21 -5.01 -11.50
C ASP A 248 -1.00 -4.74 -12.43
N ASP A 249 -0.15 -3.77 -12.04
CA ASP A 249 1.03 -3.34 -12.80
C ASP A 249 2.31 -4.09 -12.40
N LEU A 250 3.29 -4.03 -13.30
CA LEU A 250 4.65 -4.49 -13.03
C LEU A 250 5.37 -3.53 -12.08
N PRO A 251 6.45 -3.97 -11.40
CA PRO A 251 7.21 -3.12 -10.50
C PRO A 251 7.77 -1.89 -11.21
N VAL A 252 7.71 -0.74 -10.54
CA VAL A 252 8.32 0.51 -11.04
C VAL A 252 9.82 0.55 -10.78
N TRP A 253 10.31 -0.15 -9.73
CA TRP A 253 11.72 -0.32 -9.40
C TRP A 253 11.95 -1.37 -8.29
N VAL A 254 13.22 -1.68 -8.01
CA VAL A 254 13.65 -2.49 -6.85
C VAL A 254 14.09 -1.55 -5.72
N GLY A 255 13.54 -1.77 -4.53
CA GLY A 255 13.84 -1.02 -3.31
C GLY A 255 14.64 -1.84 -2.30
N VAL A 256 15.23 -1.13 -1.35
CA VAL A 256 15.99 -1.69 -0.22
C VAL A 256 15.53 -1.05 1.08
N ASN A 257 15.32 -1.87 2.11
CA ASN A 257 15.10 -1.40 3.48
C ASN A 257 15.98 -2.19 4.48
N GLU A 258 16.22 -1.59 5.64
CA GLU A 258 16.84 -2.22 6.80
C GLU A 258 15.88 -2.07 7.99
N ALA A 259 15.00 -3.04 8.19
CA ALA A 259 13.80 -2.86 9.02
C ALA A 259 14.11 -2.62 10.51
N LYS A 260 15.28 -3.04 11.01
CA LYS A 260 15.74 -2.72 12.37
C LYS A 260 16.33 -1.31 12.53
N LYS A 261 16.48 -0.54 11.44
CA LYS A 261 17.02 0.83 11.46
C LYS A 261 15.95 1.89 11.23
N SER A 262 15.12 1.74 10.21
CA SER A 262 14.09 2.73 9.86
C SER A 262 13.08 2.19 8.84
N CYS A 263 12.01 2.95 8.61
CA CYS A 263 11.04 2.73 7.54
C CYS A 263 11.46 3.23 6.14
N VAL A 264 12.67 3.78 5.97
CA VAL A 264 13.10 4.39 4.71
C VAL A 264 13.37 3.30 3.65
N ILE A 265 12.78 3.45 2.47
CA ILE A 265 12.98 2.57 1.30
C ILE A 265 13.87 3.30 0.29
N SER A 266 15.05 2.75 0.00
CA SER A 266 16.00 3.29 -0.96
C SER A 266 15.86 2.63 -2.33
N GLN A 267 15.72 3.42 -3.39
CA GLN A 267 15.64 2.92 -4.77
C GLN A 267 17.02 2.47 -5.27
N VAL A 268 17.11 1.26 -5.86
CA VAL A 268 18.36 0.62 -6.30
C VAL A 268 18.26 0.03 -7.72
N GLY A 269 17.78 0.84 -8.66
CA GLY A 269 17.58 0.47 -10.07
C GLY A 269 16.19 -0.11 -10.37
N ASP A 270 15.89 -0.30 -11.65
CA ASP A 270 14.56 -0.72 -12.13
C ASP A 270 14.42 -2.24 -12.36
N ASN A 271 15.41 -3.03 -11.96
CA ASN A 271 15.46 -4.48 -12.10
C ASN A 271 16.44 -5.12 -11.11
N LEU A 272 16.33 -6.43 -10.90
CA LEU A 272 17.15 -7.19 -9.95
C LEU A 272 18.65 -7.20 -10.25
N PHE A 273 19.04 -7.22 -11.52
CA PHE A 273 20.46 -7.20 -11.90
C PHE A 273 21.11 -5.88 -11.45
N ALA A 274 20.44 -4.74 -11.66
CA ALA A 274 20.89 -3.45 -11.14
C ALA A 274 21.02 -3.45 -9.61
N ALA A 275 20.00 -3.92 -8.89
CA ALA A 275 19.97 -3.93 -7.43
C ALA A 275 21.13 -4.75 -6.82
N VAL A 276 21.33 -5.97 -7.33
CA VAL A 276 22.41 -6.86 -6.85
C VAL A 276 23.78 -6.35 -7.29
N LYS A 277 23.93 -5.74 -8.48
CA LYS A 277 25.18 -5.09 -8.88
C LYS A 277 25.55 -3.92 -7.98
N LEU A 278 24.59 -3.09 -7.59
CA LEU A 278 24.83 -1.94 -6.71
C LEU A 278 25.24 -2.40 -5.31
N TYR A 279 24.61 -3.47 -4.81
CA TYR A 279 25.01 -4.13 -3.57
C TYR A 279 26.43 -4.71 -3.65
N LEU A 280 26.75 -5.47 -4.71
CA LEU A 280 28.11 -5.99 -4.97
C LEU A 280 29.15 -4.87 -5.02
N SER A 281 28.85 -3.78 -5.73
CA SER A 281 29.71 -2.61 -5.88
C SER A 281 29.98 -1.88 -4.55
N LYS A 282 29.04 -1.95 -3.59
CA LYS A 282 29.25 -1.48 -2.21
C LYS A 282 30.10 -2.48 -1.44
N LYS A 283 29.73 -3.76 -1.43
CA LYS A 283 30.43 -4.83 -0.68
C LYS A 283 31.90 -4.99 -1.11
N LEU A 284 32.21 -4.83 -2.40
CA LEU A 284 33.58 -4.85 -2.95
C LEU A 284 34.48 -3.75 -2.39
N LYS A 285 33.92 -2.63 -1.91
CA LYS A 285 34.67 -1.54 -1.24
C LYS A 285 34.91 -1.81 0.25
N GLU A 286 34.07 -2.65 0.85
CA GLU A 286 34.12 -3.00 2.28
C GLU A 286 35.01 -4.24 2.53
N VAL A 287 35.12 -5.16 1.56
CA VAL A 287 35.86 -6.43 1.72
C VAL A 287 37.36 -6.28 1.42
N ILE A 288 38.16 -6.32 2.49
CA ILE A 288 39.65 -6.30 2.46
C ILE A 288 40.24 -7.66 2.05
N GLU A 289 39.53 -8.77 2.27
CA GLU A 289 40.03 -10.13 1.99
C GLU A 289 40.16 -10.43 0.49
N LYS A 290 41.40 -10.55 0.00
CA LYS A 290 41.73 -10.77 -1.42
C LYS A 290 40.95 -11.93 -2.08
N LYS A 291 40.80 -13.08 -1.40
CA LYS A 291 40.10 -14.27 -1.94
C LYS A 291 38.58 -14.07 -2.07
N LYS A 292 37.94 -13.38 -1.11
CA LYS A 292 36.52 -13.03 -1.21
C LYS A 292 36.31 -11.95 -2.29
N ASN A 293 37.26 -11.02 -2.42
CA ASN A 293 37.24 -9.96 -3.42
C ASN A 293 37.28 -10.52 -4.86
N SER A 294 38.07 -11.56 -5.16
CA SER A 294 38.05 -12.19 -6.50
C SER A 294 36.70 -12.86 -6.81
N VAL A 295 36.14 -13.67 -5.89
CA VAL A 295 34.83 -14.31 -6.10
C VAL A 295 33.71 -13.29 -6.32
N LEU A 296 33.74 -12.16 -5.59
CA LEU A 296 32.78 -11.08 -5.78
C LEU A 296 32.92 -10.39 -7.15
N LYS A 297 34.14 -10.29 -7.71
CA LYS A 297 34.38 -9.78 -9.06
C LYS A 297 33.91 -10.75 -10.14
N ASP A 298 34.19 -12.05 -10.00
CA ASP A 298 33.75 -13.07 -10.95
C ASP A 298 32.20 -13.06 -11.08
N ILE A 299 31.50 -12.89 -9.95
CA ILE A 299 30.04 -12.74 -9.93
C ILE A 299 29.60 -11.40 -10.56
N ASP A 300 30.26 -10.28 -10.24
CA ASP A 300 29.94 -8.97 -10.83
C ASP A 300 30.12 -8.96 -12.35
N GLU A 301 31.19 -9.57 -12.86
CA GLU A 301 31.46 -9.72 -14.29
C GLU A 301 30.42 -10.60 -14.98
N LYS A 302 30.08 -11.76 -14.40
CA LYS A 302 29.03 -12.63 -14.94
C LYS A 302 27.67 -11.92 -14.96
N LEU A 303 27.29 -11.28 -13.86
CA LEU A 303 26.05 -10.52 -13.73
C LEU A 303 26.00 -9.39 -14.77
N THR A 304 27.07 -8.62 -14.92
CA THR A 304 27.16 -7.51 -15.88
C THR A 304 27.03 -8.00 -17.32
N ARG A 305 27.64 -9.15 -17.64
CA ARG A 305 27.51 -9.77 -18.96
C ARG A 305 26.07 -10.22 -19.23
N THR A 306 25.46 -10.97 -18.32
CA THR A 306 24.08 -11.46 -18.46
C THR A 306 23.08 -10.30 -18.56
N ALA A 307 23.21 -9.26 -17.73
CA ALA A 307 22.36 -8.07 -17.82
C ALA A 307 22.48 -7.37 -19.18
N LYS A 308 23.70 -7.25 -19.73
CA LYS A 308 23.94 -6.68 -21.06
C LYS A 308 23.36 -7.54 -22.19
N GLU A 309 23.47 -8.86 -22.08
CA GLU A 309 22.91 -9.82 -23.05
C GLU A 309 21.38 -9.79 -23.08
N LEU A 310 20.74 -9.59 -21.91
CA LEU A 310 19.29 -9.47 -21.75
C LEU A 310 18.74 -8.04 -21.96
N GLY A 311 19.62 -7.03 -22.09
CA GLY A 311 19.23 -5.64 -22.31
C GLY A 311 18.77 -4.88 -21.06
N TYR A 312 19.11 -5.34 -19.86
CA TYR A 312 18.78 -4.66 -18.60
C TYR A 312 19.73 -3.51 -18.28
N SER A 313 19.16 -2.40 -17.81
CA SER A 313 19.95 -1.28 -17.27
C SER A 313 20.61 -1.69 -15.96
N LEU A 314 21.79 -1.14 -15.69
CA LEU A 314 22.52 -1.32 -14.44
C LEU A 314 22.66 0.00 -13.65
N GLU A 315 21.92 1.03 -14.05
CA GLU A 315 21.87 2.32 -13.36
C GLU A 315 21.03 2.24 -12.08
N GLN A 316 21.44 2.98 -11.04
CA GLN A 316 20.65 3.13 -9.81
C GLN A 316 19.32 3.88 -10.02
N LYS A 317 19.23 4.74 -11.04
CA LYS A 317 18.09 5.65 -11.25
C LYS A 317 17.84 5.85 -12.75
N THR A 318 17.08 4.94 -13.35
CA THR A 318 16.82 4.95 -14.81
C THR A 318 15.86 6.07 -15.21
N MET A 319 15.74 6.32 -16.53
CA MET A 319 14.82 7.33 -17.05
C MET A 319 13.34 7.03 -16.74
N LYS A 320 12.96 5.75 -16.61
CA LYS A 320 11.60 5.36 -16.20
C LYS A 320 11.32 5.78 -14.76
N MET A 321 12.27 5.52 -13.85
CA MET A 321 12.17 5.92 -12.44
C MET A 321 12.06 7.46 -12.30
N LYS A 322 12.87 8.21 -13.06
CA LYS A 322 12.82 9.69 -13.11
C LYS A 322 11.54 10.24 -13.74
N GLN A 323 10.85 9.46 -14.58
CA GLN A 323 9.56 9.85 -15.12
C GLN A 323 8.47 9.63 -14.06
N ARG A 324 8.44 8.45 -13.41
CA ARG A 324 7.55 8.16 -12.28
C ARG A 324 7.73 9.16 -11.14
N ASP A 325 8.95 9.61 -10.84
CA ASP A 325 9.20 10.66 -9.82
C ASP A 325 8.41 11.96 -10.05
N LYS A 326 8.01 12.28 -11.30
CA LYS A 326 7.20 13.47 -11.62
C LYS A 326 5.71 13.27 -11.35
N GLU A 327 5.28 12.02 -11.22
CA GLU A 327 3.91 11.59 -10.92
C GLU A 327 3.73 11.34 -9.42
N VAL A 328 4.79 11.54 -8.62
CA VAL A 328 4.77 11.42 -7.16
C VAL A 328 4.16 12.68 -6.54
N VAL A 329 3.03 12.52 -5.86
CA VAL A 329 2.31 13.63 -5.19
C VAL A 329 2.88 13.97 -3.81
N THR A 330 3.40 12.97 -3.08
CA THR A 330 4.10 13.13 -1.80
C THR A 330 5.14 12.03 -1.60
N LYS A 331 6.14 12.26 -0.74
CA LYS A 331 7.22 11.31 -0.44
C LYS A 331 6.94 10.36 0.72
N THR A 332 5.99 10.69 1.61
CA THR A 332 5.73 10.03 2.91
C THR A 332 6.98 9.86 3.80
N PHE A 333 6.86 9.19 4.94
CA PHE A 333 7.95 8.87 5.85
C PHE A 333 8.92 7.83 5.28
N HIS A 334 8.45 6.90 4.43
CA HIS A 334 9.31 5.88 3.82
C HIS A 334 10.13 6.42 2.63
N GLY A 335 9.78 7.60 2.09
CA GLY A 335 10.58 8.31 1.08
C GLY A 335 10.48 7.77 -0.35
N ALA A 336 9.80 6.63 -0.55
CA ALA A 336 9.54 6.09 -1.89
C ALA A 336 8.50 6.90 -2.67
N GLY A 337 7.61 7.58 -1.95
CA GLY A 337 6.55 8.43 -2.48
C GLY A 337 5.37 7.69 -3.13
N LEU A 338 4.24 8.39 -3.17
CA LEU A 338 2.95 7.88 -3.63
C LEU A 338 2.63 8.43 -5.02
N VAL A 339 2.16 7.55 -5.90
CA VAL A 339 1.47 7.93 -7.14
C VAL A 339 -0.02 7.65 -6.95
N VAL A 340 -0.88 8.63 -7.25
CA VAL A 340 -2.34 8.49 -7.32
C VAL A 340 -2.84 9.19 -8.58
N PRO A 341 -4.01 8.81 -9.13
CA PRO A 341 -4.62 9.56 -10.23
C PRO A 341 -4.93 10.98 -9.76
N VAL A 342 -4.45 11.98 -10.50
CA VAL A 342 -4.82 13.39 -10.35
C VAL A 342 -5.38 13.85 -11.70
N ASP A 343 -6.55 14.50 -11.68
CA ASP A 343 -7.23 14.95 -12.88
C ASP A 343 -6.74 16.34 -13.36
N LYS A 344 -7.40 16.93 -14.36
CA LYS A 344 -7.01 18.23 -14.93
C LYS A 344 -7.37 19.44 -14.06
N ASN A 345 -8.10 19.21 -12.97
CA ASN A 345 -8.58 20.20 -12.01
C ASN A 345 -7.86 20.03 -10.66
N ASP A 346 -6.74 19.28 -10.66
CA ASP A 346 -5.96 18.87 -9.49
C ASP A 346 -6.72 18.00 -8.47
N VAL A 347 -7.81 17.34 -8.88
CA VAL A 347 -8.58 16.41 -8.01
C VAL A 347 -7.94 15.01 -8.02
N GLY A 348 -7.64 14.51 -6.82
CA GLY A 348 -7.08 13.19 -6.53
C GLY A 348 -6.16 13.18 -5.29
N TYR A 349 -5.59 14.33 -4.93
CA TYR A 349 -4.69 14.51 -3.79
C TYR A 349 -4.71 15.95 -3.26
N ARG A 350 -4.74 16.08 -1.93
CA ARG A 350 -4.42 17.31 -1.21
C ARG A 350 -3.46 17.01 -0.05
N GLU A 351 -2.61 17.97 0.28
CA GLU A 351 -1.61 17.84 1.35
C GLU A 351 -2.26 17.71 2.73
N LEU A 352 -1.56 17.06 3.67
CA LEU A 352 -1.90 17.12 5.09
C LEU A 352 -1.74 18.55 5.62
N PRO A 353 -2.54 18.98 6.63
CA PRO A 353 -2.36 20.29 7.29
C PRO A 353 -1.06 20.38 8.10
N GLU A 354 -0.30 19.29 8.20
CA GLU A 354 0.88 19.13 9.04
C GLU A 354 2.08 18.64 8.23
N THR A 355 3.22 19.33 8.38
CA THR A 355 4.47 18.88 7.76
C THR A 355 4.93 17.54 8.35
N ASN A 356 5.64 16.70 7.58
CA ASN A 356 6.16 15.42 8.09
C ASN A 356 7.02 15.57 9.35
N ALA A 357 7.70 16.72 9.51
CA ALA A 357 8.46 17.03 10.73
C ALA A 357 7.56 17.25 11.95
N ASN A 358 6.42 17.92 11.79
CA ASN A 358 5.48 18.13 12.89
C ASN A 358 4.61 16.88 13.15
N LEU A 359 4.17 16.17 12.11
CA LEU A 359 3.48 14.89 12.25
C LEU A 359 4.33 13.88 13.05
N LYS A 360 5.65 13.81 12.81
CA LYS A 360 6.56 12.99 13.64
C LYS A 360 6.60 13.41 15.11
N ARG A 361 6.47 14.71 15.43
CA ARG A 361 6.36 15.20 16.82
C ARG A 361 5.04 14.82 17.46
N ILE A 362 3.93 14.96 16.73
CA ILE A 362 2.58 14.55 17.18
C ILE A 362 2.59 13.04 17.50
N CYS A 363 3.08 12.22 16.57
CA CYS A 363 3.20 10.78 16.78
C CYS A 363 4.09 10.45 17.97
N LYS A 364 5.22 11.14 18.15
CA LYS A 364 6.10 10.96 19.32
C LYS A 364 5.41 11.32 20.62
N ALA A 365 4.69 12.44 20.70
CA ALA A 365 3.95 12.85 21.88
C ALA A 365 2.87 11.83 22.30
N ILE A 366 2.23 11.17 21.33
CA ILE A 366 1.26 10.09 21.58
C ILE A 366 1.95 8.84 22.15
N VAL A 367 3.09 8.43 21.56
CA VAL A 367 3.80 7.20 21.98
C VAL A 367 4.49 7.38 23.34
N ASP A 368 5.07 8.55 23.59
CA ASP A 368 5.76 8.88 24.85
C ASP A 368 4.79 9.27 25.99
N ALA A 369 3.48 9.38 25.73
CA ALA A 369 2.50 9.81 26.73
C ALA A 369 2.48 8.87 27.95
N PRO A 370 2.63 9.39 29.19
CA PRO A 370 2.81 8.59 30.40
C PRO A 370 1.52 7.89 30.88
N SER A 371 0.36 8.27 30.36
CA SER A 371 -0.94 7.67 30.69
C SER A 371 -1.86 7.67 29.48
N ASP A 372 -2.87 6.81 29.51
CA ASP A 372 -3.89 6.71 28.46
C ASP A 372 -4.75 7.97 28.36
N GLU A 373 -4.98 8.68 29.47
CA GLU A 373 -5.70 9.95 29.49
C GLU A 373 -4.91 11.06 28.78
N GLU A 374 -3.60 11.14 29.01
CA GLU A 374 -2.73 12.07 28.29
C GLU A 374 -2.57 11.67 26.83
N ARG A 375 -2.50 10.37 26.53
CA ARG A 375 -2.45 9.86 25.16
C ARG A 375 -3.71 10.22 24.37
N LEU A 376 -4.89 10.08 24.98
CA LEU A 376 -6.17 10.47 24.38
C LEU A 376 -6.21 11.97 24.04
N LYS A 377 -5.65 12.82 24.89
CA LYS A 377 -5.49 14.27 24.61
C LYS A 377 -4.48 14.51 23.48
N ALA A 378 -3.34 13.83 23.48
CA ALA A 378 -2.32 13.91 22.44
C ALA A 378 -2.81 13.41 21.07
N PHE A 379 -3.83 12.54 21.03
CA PHE A 379 -4.47 12.07 19.80
C PHE A 379 -5.36 13.11 19.11
N ALA A 380 -5.70 14.24 19.74
CA ALA A 380 -6.63 15.23 19.18
C ALA A 380 -6.25 15.74 17.76
N PRO A 381 -4.99 16.08 17.44
CA PRO A 381 -4.60 16.49 16.08
C PRO A 381 -4.76 15.36 15.03
N ILE A 382 -4.57 14.10 15.42
CA ILE A 382 -4.82 12.96 14.54
C ILE A 382 -6.31 12.83 14.22
N GLN A 383 -7.20 13.03 15.22
CA GLN A 383 -8.66 13.00 15.00
C GLN A 383 -9.14 14.14 14.11
N GLU A 384 -8.54 15.33 14.24
CA GLU A 384 -8.80 16.46 13.33
C GLU A 384 -8.36 16.14 11.90
N MET A 385 -7.14 15.59 11.71
CA MET A 385 -6.68 15.14 10.38
C MET A 385 -7.54 14.02 9.78
N ILE A 386 -8.01 13.05 10.59
CA ILE A 386 -8.97 12.02 10.12
C ILE A 386 -10.27 12.67 9.62
N THR A 387 -10.74 13.74 10.28
CA THR A 387 -11.93 14.48 9.87
C THR A 387 -11.71 15.18 8.53
N PHE A 388 -10.57 15.83 8.32
CA PHE A 388 -10.21 16.42 7.02
C PHE A 388 -10.05 15.38 5.92
N VAL A 389 -9.53 14.18 6.24
CA VAL A 389 -9.48 13.05 5.31
C VAL A 389 -10.88 12.60 4.87
N GLN A 390 -11.91 12.66 5.73
CA GLN A 390 -13.27 12.34 5.28
C GLN A 390 -13.78 13.38 4.27
N PHE A 391 -13.58 14.68 4.53
CA PHE A 391 -13.92 15.72 3.54
C PHE A 391 -13.14 15.55 2.23
N ALA A 392 -11.85 15.21 2.31
CA ALA A 392 -11.04 14.90 1.12
C ALA A 392 -11.60 13.70 0.34
N ASN A 393 -12.01 12.62 1.03
CA ASN A 393 -12.62 11.46 0.39
C ASN A 393 -13.97 11.79 -0.29
N ASP A 394 -14.83 12.57 0.35
CA ASP A 394 -16.09 13.04 -0.24
C ASP A 394 -15.85 13.90 -1.50
N GLU A 395 -14.74 14.65 -1.52
CA GLU A 395 -14.27 15.49 -2.64
C GLU A 395 -13.31 14.76 -3.60
N CYS A 396 -13.21 13.42 -3.49
CA CYS A 396 -12.37 12.52 -4.32
C CYS A 396 -10.84 12.63 -4.19
N ASP A 397 -10.32 13.38 -3.22
CA ASP A 397 -8.88 13.52 -2.89
C ASP A 397 -8.35 12.37 -2.02
N TYR A 398 -8.54 11.14 -2.49
CA TYR A 398 -8.20 9.90 -1.78
C TYR A 398 -6.72 9.80 -1.37
N GLY A 399 -5.82 10.51 -2.07
CA GLY A 399 -4.40 10.56 -1.74
C GLY A 399 -4.08 11.10 -0.34
N MET A 400 -4.92 11.98 0.23
CA MET A 400 -4.69 12.55 1.56
C MET A 400 -4.81 11.49 2.67
N GLY A 401 -5.86 10.66 2.60
CA GLY A 401 -6.07 9.54 3.53
C GLY A 401 -5.02 8.45 3.38
N TYR A 402 -4.55 8.24 2.14
CA TYR A 402 -3.46 7.32 1.83
C TYR A 402 -2.15 7.79 2.49
N GLU A 403 -1.77 9.07 2.34
CA GLU A 403 -0.57 9.64 2.97
C GLU A 403 -0.60 9.52 4.50
N LEU A 404 -1.66 9.99 5.16
CA LEU A 404 -1.76 9.94 6.62
C LEU A 404 -1.68 8.50 7.16
N GLY A 405 -2.39 7.57 6.52
CA GLY A 405 -2.35 6.16 6.89
C GLY A 405 -0.96 5.56 6.74
N MET A 406 -0.25 5.94 5.68
CA MET A 406 1.10 5.44 5.38
C MET A 406 2.16 6.02 6.32
N ASP A 407 2.10 7.32 6.63
CA ASP A 407 3.00 7.96 7.60
C ASP A 407 2.83 7.37 9.01
N LEU A 408 1.59 7.10 9.43
CA LEU A 408 1.31 6.42 10.69
C LEU A 408 1.77 4.95 10.70
N PHE A 409 1.59 4.22 9.59
CA PHE A 409 2.16 2.87 9.42
C PHE A 409 3.69 2.88 9.55
N CYS A 410 4.35 3.83 8.90
CA CYS A 410 5.80 4.00 8.90
C CYS A 410 6.37 4.57 10.20
N PHE A 411 5.56 5.18 11.07
CA PHE A 411 5.97 5.50 12.44
C PHE A 411 6.09 4.24 13.31
N GLY A 412 5.35 3.17 12.98
CA GLY A 412 5.58 1.84 13.53
C GLY A 412 5.08 1.58 14.95
N SER A 413 4.27 2.46 15.53
CA SER A 413 3.70 2.20 16.88
C SER A 413 2.34 1.52 16.82
N HIS A 414 2.13 0.53 17.69
CA HIS A 414 0.89 -0.24 17.78
C HIS A 414 -0.33 0.63 18.12
N TYR A 415 -0.14 1.75 18.83
CA TYR A 415 -1.21 2.73 19.11
C TYR A 415 -1.88 3.27 17.83
N PHE A 416 -1.19 3.26 16.69
CA PHE A 416 -1.74 3.74 15.42
C PHE A 416 -2.43 2.64 14.60
N HIS A 417 -2.27 1.35 14.93
CA HIS A 417 -2.78 0.25 14.09
C HIS A 417 -4.29 0.37 13.80
N LYS A 418 -5.10 0.79 14.78
CA LYS A 418 -6.54 1.02 14.59
C LYS A 418 -6.83 2.14 13.58
N VAL A 419 -6.08 3.24 13.63
CA VAL A 419 -6.23 4.37 12.70
C VAL A 419 -5.73 4.00 11.30
N VAL A 420 -4.57 3.33 11.20
CA VAL A 420 -4.03 2.84 9.92
C VAL A 420 -5.02 1.86 9.26
N GLY A 421 -5.63 0.96 10.04
CA GLY A 421 -6.67 0.03 9.58
C GLY A 421 -8.02 0.68 9.23
N GLN A 422 -8.24 1.96 9.56
CA GLN A 422 -9.37 2.74 9.07
C GLN A 422 -9.02 3.51 7.79
N LEU A 423 -7.79 4.05 7.71
CA LEU A 423 -7.35 4.91 6.62
C LEU A 423 -6.90 4.12 5.38
N LEU A 424 -5.97 3.18 5.53
CA LEU A 424 -5.33 2.52 4.39
C LEU A 424 -6.28 1.59 3.61
N PRO A 425 -7.06 0.67 4.24
CA PRO A 425 -7.99 -0.18 3.50
C PRO A 425 -9.03 0.62 2.71
N LEU A 426 -9.54 1.70 3.30
CA LEU A 426 -10.49 2.61 2.63
C LEU A 426 -9.83 3.33 1.46
N ALA A 427 -8.66 3.96 1.66
CA ALA A 427 -7.96 4.68 0.61
C ALA A 427 -7.60 3.75 -0.57
N TYR A 428 -7.10 2.55 -0.30
CA TYR A 428 -6.84 1.54 -1.33
C TYR A 428 -8.12 1.13 -2.08
N THR A 429 -9.24 0.93 -1.39
CA THR A 429 -10.53 0.55 -2.01
C THR A 429 -11.10 1.67 -2.89
N LEU A 430 -10.94 2.93 -2.47
CA LEU A 430 -11.33 4.10 -3.26
C LEU A 430 -10.45 4.22 -4.52
N LEU A 431 -9.12 4.05 -4.37
CA LEU A 431 -8.12 3.99 -5.46
C LEU A 431 -8.15 2.71 -6.30
N LYS A 432 -9.08 1.76 -6.04
CA LYS A 432 -9.22 0.46 -6.74
C LYS A 432 -8.01 -0.47 -6.63
N ARG A 433 -7.24 -0.34 -5.55
CA ARG A 433 -6.08 -1.17 -5.18
C ARG A 433 -6.46 -2.26 -4.17
N ASN A 434 -7.57 -2.98 -4.40
CA ASN A 434 -8.20 -3.84 -3.39
C ASN A 434 -7.24 -4.87 -2.75
N LEU A 435 -6.32 -5.45 -3.54
CA LEU A 435 -5.31 -6.36 -3.00
C LEU A 435 -4.43 -5.68 -1.92
N PHE A 436 -4.06 -4.41 -2.09
CA PHE A 436 -3.28 -3.69 -1.08
C PHE A 436 -4.08 -3.44 0.21
N ALA A 437 -5.40 -3.30 0.14
CA ALA A 437 -6.28 -3.29 1.31
C ALA A 437 -6.21 -4.63 2.08
N GLU A 438 -6.39 -5.75 1.38
CA GLU A 438 -6.29 -7.09 1.98
C GLU A 438 -4.91 -7.35 2.62
N ILE A 439 -3.84 -6.88 1.97
CA ILE A 439 -2.46 -6.99 2.47
C ILE A 439 -2.27 -6.19 3.75
N ILE A 440 -2.70 -4.91 3.80
CA ILE A 440 -2.49 -4.08 5.00
C ILE A 440 -3.33 -4.55 6.18
N GLU A 441 -4.57 -5.01 5.96
CA GLU A 441 -5.40 -5.62 7.00
C GLU A 441 -4.73 -6.86 7.60
N SER A 442 -4.30 -7.79 6.72
CA SER A 442 -3.58 -9.00 7.11
C SER A 442 -2.27 -8.68 7.85
N HIS A 443 -1.54 -7.66 7.38
CA HIS A 443 -0.25 -7.27 7.94
C HIS A 443 -0.44 -6.63 9.32
N LEU A 444 -1.36 -5.69 9.50
CA LEU A 444 -1.63 -5.05 10.79
C LEU A 444 -2.11 -6.05 11.85
N ALA A 445 -2.91 -7.05 11.46
CA ALA A 445 -3.39 -8.10 12.35
C ALA A 445 -2.26 -9.04 12.84
N ASN A 446 -1.17 -9.18 12.07
CA ASN A 446 -0.08 -10.13 12.33
C ASN A 446 1.31 -9.45 12.33
N ARG A 447 1.38 -8.15 12.65
CA ARG A 447 2.58 -7.32 12.47
C ARG A 447 3.66 -7.65 13.50
N SER A 448 4.55 -8.59 13.16
CA SER A 448 5.67 -9.01 14.01
C SER A 448 7.01 -8.40 13.57
N ALA A 449 7.94 -8.29 14.52
CA ALA A 449 9.35 -7.96 14.27
C ALA A 449 10.25 -9.21 14.16
N GLU A 450 9.67 -10.40 14.38
CA GLU A 450 10.33 -11.70 14.29
C GLU A 450 10.58 -12.13 12.83
N THR A 451 11.01 -13.37 12.61
CA THR A 451 11.32 -13.90 11.27
C THR A 451 10.05 -13.96 10.41
N PRO A 452 9.99 -13.25 9.26
CA PRO A 452 8.78 -13.20 8.42
C PRO A 452 8.63 -14.43 7.49
N ASP A 453 9.46 -15.46 7.67
CA ASP A 453 9.42 -16.69 6.86
C ASP A 453 8.26 -17.61 7.27
N GLN A 454 7.09 -17.38 6.69
CA GLN A 454 5.91 -18.25 6.88
C GLN A 454 6.04 -19.68 6.30
N LEU A 455 7.16 -20.01 5.63
CA LEU A 455 7.43 -21.37 5.14
C LEU A 455 8.52 -22.09 5.94
N ALA A 456 9.06 -21.47 7.00
CA ALA A 456 9.87 -22.14 7.99
C ALA A 456 9.01 -23.16 8.78
N ALA A 457 9.54 -24.36 8.99
CA ALA A 457 8.83 -25.52 9.54
C ALA A 457 9.13 -25.78 11.03
#